data_AF-A0A847NIH7-F1
#
_entry.id   AF-A0A847NIH7-F1
#
_cell.length_a   1.000
_cell.length_b   1.000
_cell.length_c   1.000
_cell.angle_alpha   90.00
_cell.angle_beta   90.00
_cell.angle_gamma   90.00
#
_symmetry.space_group_name_H-M   'P 1'
#
loop_
_entity.id
_entity.type
_entity.pdbx_description
1 polymer ?
#
loop_
_entity_poly.entity_id
_entity_poly.type
_entity_poly.pdbx_seq_one_letter_code
_entity_poly.pdbx_strand_id
1 'polypeptide(L)' 'FKGVHYEMIVKSKDFEWMIHSTIMKPIGTEIGMTILPENIHIMKKVREE' A
#
# COMPACT_ATOMS: atom_id res chain seq x y z
N PHE A 1 4.85 -5.71 -12.03
CA PHE A 1 3.71 -6.29 -12.77
C PHE A 1 3.67 -7.78 -12.47
N LYS A 2 2.56 -8.28 -11.96
CA LYS A 2 2.38 -9.68 -11.51
C LYS A 2 1.15 -10.32 -12.19
N GLY A 3 1.01 -10.17 -13.51
CA GLY A 3 -0.17 -10.62 -14.25
C GLY A 3 -1.18 -9.50 -14.41
N VAL A 4 -2.34 -9.53 -13.76
CA VAL A 4 -3.37 -8.49 -13.96
C VAL A 4 -3.06 -7.20 -13.18
N HIS A 5 -2.24 -7.30 -12.12
CA HIS A 5 -1.94 -6.18 -11.24
C HIS A 5 -0.48 -5.72 -11.30
N TYR A 6 -0.30 -4.43 -11.10
CA TYR A 6 0.95 -3.79 -10.73
C TYR A 6 1.06 -3.80 -9.21
N GLU A 7 2.25 -4.15 -8.73
CA GLU A 7 2.66 -3.94 -7.35
C GLU A 7 3.54 -2.69 -7.35
N MET A 8 3.15 -1.69 -6.58
CA MET A 8 3.82 -0.39 -6.49
C MET A 8 4.18 -0.13 -5.04
N ILE A 9 5.43 0.26 -4.80
CA ILE A 9 5.87 0.73 -3.48
C ILE A 9 5.78 2.25 -3.46
N VAL A 10 5.00 2.78 -2.53
CA VAL A 10 4.71 4.21 -2.41
C VAL A 10 5.15 4.67 -1.04
N LYS A 11 6.02 5.69 -1.01
CA LYS A 11 6.51 6.27 0.24
C LYS A 11 5.59 7.40 0.65
N SER A 12 5.13 7.37 1.91
CA SER A 12 4.36 8.45 2.53
C SER A 12 4.92 8.72 3.91
N LYS A 13 5.54 9.88 4.09
CA LYS A 13 6.22 10.31 5.33
C LYS A 13 7.09 9.18 5.90
N ASP A 14 6.62 8.53 6.96
CA ASP A 14 7.35 7.52 7.73
C ASP A 14 7.03 6.06 7.31
N PHE A 15 6.13 5.86 6.34
CA PHE A 15 5.65 4.55 5.94
C PHE A 15 5.91 4.27 4.46
N GLU A 16 6.23 3.02 4.16
CA GLU A 16 6.20 2.49 2.80
C GLU A 16 4.95 1.62 2.63
N TRP A 17 4.16 1.94 1.62
CA TRP A 17 2.92 1.27 1.30
C TRP A 17 3.13 0.40 0.07
N MET A 18 2.70 -0.86 0.14
CA MET A 18 2.61 -1.74 -1.02
C MET A 18 1.18 -1.69 -1.55
N ILE A 19 1.03 -1.22 -2.79
CA ILE A 19 -0.27 -1.06 -3.46
C ILE A 19 -0.36 -2.04 -4.62
N HIS A 20 -1.45 -2.81 -4.67
CA HIS A 20 -1.83 -3.62 -5.81
C HIS A 20 -2.94 -2.93 -6.61
N SER A 21 -2.69 -2.67 -7.90
CA SER A 21 -3.66 -1.99 -8.77
C SER A 21 -3.59 -2.55 -10.19
N THR A 22 -4.71 -2.58 -10.90
CA THR A 22 -4.72 -2.89 -12.35
C THR A 22 -4.22 -1.72 -13.20
N ILE A 23 -4.17 -0.51 -12.61
CA ILE A 23 -3.75 0.71 -13.25
C ILE A 23 -2.32 1.05 -12.82
N MET A 24 -1.40 1.08 -13.79
CA MET A 24 -0.02 1.48 -13.57
C MET A 24 0.10 2.99 -13.39
N LYS A 25 0.98 3.42 -12.48
CA LYS A 25 1.45 4.79 -12.36
C LYS A 25 2.98 4.82 -12.41
N PRO A 26 3.58 5.77 -13.15
CA PRO A 26 5.03 5.89 -13.23
C PRO A 26 5.63 6.41 -11.93
N ILE A 27 6.92 6.12 -11.71
CA ILE A 27 7.68 6.61 -10.54
C ILE A 27 7.66 8.15 -10.52
N GLY A 28 7.52 8.73 -9.32
CA GLY A 28 7.43 10.18 -9.12
C GLY A 28 6.02 10.75 -9.27
N THR A 29 5.03 9.93 -9.65
CA THR A 29 3.62 10.34 -9.65
C THR A 29 3.10 10.43 -8.23
N GLU A 30 2.55 11.59 -7.87
CA GLU A 30 1.77 11.74 -6.65
C GLU A 30 0.42 11.04 -6.80
N ILE A 31 0.05 10.21 -5.83
CA ILE A 31 -1.22 9.48 -5.82
C ILE A 31 -1.91 9.64 -4.47
N GLY A 32 -3.23 9.49 -4.47
CA GLY A 32 -4.04 9.37 -3.27
C GLY A 32 -4.52 7.94 -3.04
N MET A 33 -4.81 7.61 -1.78
CA MET A 33 -5.46 6.36 -1.39
C MET A 33 -6.55 6.67 -0.36
N THR A 34 -7.75 6.16 -0.59
CA THR A 34 -8.84 6.22 0.37
C THR A 34 -8.92 4.88 1.08
N ILE A 35 -8.81 4.88 2.41
CA ILE A 35 -8.96 3.69 3.24
C ILE A 35 -10.30 3.80 3.95
N LEU A 36 -11.21 2.85 3.71
CA LEU A 36 -12.46 2.78 4.44
C LEU A 36 -12.27 2.01 5.76
N PRO A 37 -13.03 2.32 6.82
CA PRO A 37 -12.88 1.67 8.13
C PRO A 37 -12.89 0.14 8.07
N GLU A 38 -13.73 -0.45 7.22
CA GLU A 38 -13.85 -1.90 7.00
C GLU A 38 -12.63 -2.54 6.35
N ASN A 39 -11.70 -1.76 5.78
CA ASN A 39 -10.46 -2.25 5.20
C ASN A 39 -9.30 -2.29 6.21
N ILE A 40 -9.51 -1.80 7.43
CA ILE A 40 -8.46 -1.74 8.47
C ILE A 40 -8.51 -3.01 9.31
N HIS A 41 -7.42 -3.78 9.27
CA HIS A 41 -7.23 -4.93 10.15
C HIS A 41 -6.21 -4.58 11.24
N ILE A 42 -6.64 -4.56 12.51
CA ILE A 42 -5.76 -4.27 13.65
C ILE A 42 -5.19 -5.59 14.18
N MET A 43 -3.88 -5.79 14.00
CA MET A 43 -3.18 -6.94 14.55
C MET A 43 -2.58 -6.62 15.92
N LYS A 44 -2.55 -7.60 16.83
CA LYS A 44 -1.80 -7.48 18.08
C LYS A 44 -0.31 -7.43 17.76
N LYS A 45 0.41 -6.46 18.34
CA LYS A 45 1.88 -6.47 18.29
C LYS A 45 2.37 -7.70 19.04
N VAL A 46 2.97 -8.65 18.33
CA VAL A 46 3.77 -9.70 18.97
C VAL A 46 5.05 -9.01 19.43
N ARG A 47 5.16 -8.76 20.74
CA ARG A 47 6.45 -8.41 21.34
C ARG A 47 7.18 -9.74 21.54
N GLU A 48 8.39 -9.84 21.02
CA GLU A 48 9.32 -10.89 21.47
C GLU A 48 9.68 -10.55 22.93
N GLU A 49 9.50 -11.52 23.82
CA GLU A 49 9.99 -11.45 25.21
C GLU A 49 11.52 -11.59 25.22
#